data_AF-A0AA39RZY3-F1
#
_entry.id   AF-A0AA39RZY3-F1
#
_cell.length_a   1.000
_cell.length_b   1.000
_cell.length_c   1.000
_cell.angle_alpha   90.00
_cell.angle_beta   90.00
_cell.angle_gamma   90.00
#
_symmetry.space_group_name_H-M   'P 1'
#
loop_
_entity.id
_entity.type
_entity.pdbx_description
1 polymer ?
#
loop_
_entity_poly.entity_id
_entity_poly.type
_entity_poly.pdbx_seq_one_letter_code
_entity_poly.pdbx_strand_id
1 'polypeptide(L)'
;MKLSKAPGLEHTLSLFNEIKNKGVKIFLVSSRRETLRSNTVDNLIDVGYHGWTGLQLRGLEDEHMKVQQYKCEQRKRLVNNGYRIWGILGDQWSSIQGLPTAKRTFKWPN
;
A
#
# COMPACT_ATOMS: atom_id res chain seq x y z
N MET A 1 25.03 -5.82 -2.85
CA MET A 1 23.61 -5.77 -2.46
C MET A 1 22.78 -6.30 -3.62
N LYS A 2 21.97 -7.34 -3.42
CA LYS A 2 21.07 -7.88 -4.48
C LYS A 2 19.94 -6.87 -4.68
N LEU A 3 19.94 -6.16 -5.81
CA LEU A 3 18.79 -5.38 -6.26
C LEU A 3 17.59 -6.33 -6.37
N SER A 4 16.63 -6.20 -5.46
CA SER A 4 15.39 -6.94 -5.50
C SER A 4 14.52 -6.37 -6.63
N LYS A 5 14.77 -6.79 -7.88
CA LYS A 5 13.98 -6.44 -9.06
C LYS A 5 12.65 -7.19 -9.02
N ALA A 6 11.67 -6.65 -8.31
CA ALA A 6 10.31 -7.14 -8.40
C ALA A 6 9.67 -6.54 -9.65
N PRO A 7 9.18 -7.34 -10.61
CA PRO A 7 8.61 -6.82 -11.84
C PRO A 7 7.36 -5.97 -11.53
N GLY A 8 7.22 -4.85 -12.25
CA GLY A 8 5.98 -4.08 -12.22
C GLY A 8 4.85 -4.85 -12.89
N LEU A 9 3.67 -4.85 -12.28
CA LEU A 9 2.46 -5.36 -12.91
C LEU A 9 1.84 -4.24 -13.77
N GLU A 10 1.87 -4.41 -15.09
CA GLU A 10 1.47 -3.38 -16.06
C GLU A 10 0.05 -2.85 -15.82
N HIS A 11 -0.93 -3.75 -15.62
CA HIS A 11 -2.31 -3.35 -15.37
C HIS A 11 -2.49 -2.57 -14.06
N THR A 12 -1.73 -2.92 -13.02
CA THR A 12 -1.76 -2.21 -11.74
C THR A 12 -1.11 -0.83 -11.87
N LEU A 13 -0.03 -0.71 -12.66
CA LEU A 13 0.61 0.56 -12.94
C LEU A 13 -0.30 1.50 -13.74
N SER A 14 -1.00 0.96 -14.75
CA SER A 14 -2.00 1.72 -15.53
C SER A 14 -3.12 2.24 -14.61
N LEU A 15 -3.70 1.38 -13.76
CA LEU A 15 -4.72 1.78 -12.80
C LEU A 15 -4.20 2.84 -11.82
N PHE A 16 -2.98 2.66 -11.29
CA PHE A 16 -2.36 3.60 -10.38
C PHE A 16 -2.23 4.99 -11.02
N ASN A 17 -1.75 5.06 -12.27
CA ASN A 17 -1.61 6.32 -12.98
C ASN A 17 -2.98 6.94 -13.31
N GLU A 18 -3.97 6.14 -13.68
CA GLU A 18 -5.33 6.63 -13.96
C GLU A 18 -5.96 7.28 -12.72
N ILE A 19 -5.96 6.58 -11.57
CA ILE A 19 -6.56 7.13 -10.35
C ILE A 19 -5.78 8.34 -9.83
N LYS A 20 -4.45 8.33 -9.97
CA LYS A 20 -3.59 9.47 -9.64
C LYS A 20 -3.95 10.70 -10.47
N ASN A 21 -4.11 10.54 -11.79
CA ASN A 21 -4.44 11.61 -12.72
C ASN A 21 -5.85 12.18 -12.47
N LYS A 22 -6.76 11.39 -11.87
CA LYS A 22 -8.07 11.86 -11.39
C LYS A 22 -8.01 12.58 -10.04
N GLY A 23 -6.82 12.81 -9.48
CA GLY A 23 -6.61 13.53 -8.22
C GLY A 23 -6.80 12.68 -6.96
N VAL A 24 -6.93 11.36 -7.08
CA VAL A 24 -7.06 10.48 -5.92
C VAL A 24 -5.72 10.36 -5.20
N LYS A 25 -5.72 10.57 -3.88
CA LYS A 25 -4.54 10.37 -3.03
C LYS A 25 -4.31 8.88 -2.84
N ILE A 26 -3.12 8.40 -3.22
CA ILE A 26 -2.77 6.98 -3.14
C ILE A 26 -1.81 6.75 -1.98
N PHE A 27 -2.17 5.82 -1.09
CA PHE A 27 -1.32 5.38 0.02
C PHE A 27 -0.92 3.93 -0.19
N LEU A 28 0.37 3.65 -0.13
CA LEU A 28 0.93 2.31 -0.27
C LEU A 28 1.18 1.75 1.15
N VAL A 29 0.47 0.69 1.52
CA VAL A 29 0.59 0.06 2.85
C VAL A 29 1.11 -1.36 2.71
N SER A 30 2.33 -1.60 3.19
CA SER A 30 3.04 -2.87 3.04
C SER A 30 3.43 -3.47 4.39
N SER A 31 3.51 -4.80 4.46
CA SER A 31 4.06 -5.52 5.61
C SER A 31 5.59 -5.67 5.55
N ARG A 32 6.26 -5.10 4.54
CA ARG A 32 7.73 -5.03 4.50
C ARG A 32 8.24 -4.22 5.70
N ARG A 33 9.45 -4.54 6.14
CA ARG A 33 10.15 -3.80 7.20
C ARG A 33 10.53 -2.40 6.74
N GLU A 34 10.49 -1.45 7.65
CA GLU A 34 10.93 -0.06 7.44
C GLU A 34 12.40 0.02 7.02
N THR A 35 13.24 -0.92 7.49
CA THR A 35 14.64 -1.06 7.07
C THR A 35 14.82 -1.32 5.57
N LEU A 36 13.77 -1.76 4.88
CA LEU A 36 13.75 -1.98 3.42
C LEU A 36 13.16 -0.79 2.65
N ARG A 37 12.98 0.38 3.29
CA ARG A 37 12.37 1.55 2.65
C ARG A 37 13.09 1.96 1.38
N SER A 38 14.40 2.20 1.45
CA SER A 38 15.18 2.67 0.29
C SER A 38 15.05 1.71 -0.88
N ASN A 39 15.31 0.42 -0.68
CA ASN A 39 15.16 -0.60 -1.72
C ASN A 39 13.73 -0.70 -2.28
N THR A 40 12.71 -0.47 -1.45
CA THR A 40 11.32 -0.50 -1.89
C THR A 40 10.97 0.73 -2.72
N VAL A 41 11.44 1.92 -2.32
CA VAL A 41 11.25 3.16 -3.06
C VAL A 41 11.97 3.08 -4.40
N ASP A 42 13.22 2.64 -4.41
CA ASP A 42 14.03 2.50 -5.64
C ASP A 42 13.33 1.56 -6.64
N ASN A 43 12.83 0.40 -6.18
CA ASN A 43 12.10 -0.51 -7.06
C ASN A 43 10.77 0.08 -7.54
N LEU A 44 10.03 0.81 -6.70
CA LEU A 44 8.77 1.46 -7.12
C LEU A 44 9.02 2.48 -8.24
N ILE A 45 10.08 3.28 -8.09
CA ILE A 45 10.50 4.28 -9.09
C ILE A 45 10.97 3.59 -10.37
N ASP A 46 11.82 2.57 -10.26
CA ASP A 46 12.35 1.80 -11.41
C ASP A 46 11.24 1.16 -12.25
N VAL A 47 10.17 0.69 -11.59
CA VAL A 47 9.01 0.09 -12.28
C VAL A 47 7.88 1.10 -12.57
N GLY A 48 8.16 2.40 -12.50
CA GLY A 48 7.30 3.47 -13.01
C GLY A 48 6.22 4.01 -12.06
N TYR A 49 6.18 3.56 -10.81
CA TYR A 49 5.30 4.15 -9.81
C TYR A 49 5.91 5.47 -9.31
N HIS A 50 5.17 6.57 -9.46
CA HIS A 50 5.58 7.88 -8.99
C HIS A 50 4.40 8.67 -8.43
N GLY A 51 4.64 9.49 -7.41
CA GLY A 51 3.65 10.44 -6.88
C GLY A 51 2.59 9.80 -5.97
N TRP A 52 2.91 8.71 -5.27
CA TRP A 52 2.08 8.26 -4.15
C TRP A 52 2.13 9.29 -3.01
N THR A 53 1.03 9.43 -2.27
CA THR A 53 0.90 10.37 -1.16
C THR A 53 1.67 9.92 0.08
N GLY A 54 1.73 8.59 0.31
CA GLY A 54 2.45 8.03 1.44
C GLY A 54 2.79 6.57 1.23
N LEU A 55 3.91 6.14 1.82
CA LEU A 55 4.36 4.76 1.87
C LEU A 55 4.54 4.36 3.34
N GLN A 56 3.66 3.49 3.81
CA GLN A 56 3.70 2.92 5.17
C GLN A 56 4.29 1.51 5.10
N LEU A 57 5.41 1.32 5.80
CA LEU A 57 6.04 0.02 6.04
C LEU A 57 6.01 -0.25 7.54
N ARG A 58 6.29 -1.49 7.94
CA ARG A 58 6.28 -1.91 9.35
C ARG A 58 7.53 -1.45 10.07
N GLY A 59 7.35 -0.68 11.14
CA GLY A 59 8.43 -0.40 12.09
C GLY A 59 8.75 -1.63 12.95
N LEU A 60 9.83 -1.55 13.74
CA LEU A 60 10.23 -2.60 14.68
C LEU A 60 9.12 -2.94 15.67
N GLU A 61 8.44 -1.91 16.18
CA GLU A 61 7.30 -2.05 17.09
C GLU A 61 6.09 -2.73 16.44
N ASP A 62 5.96 -2.72 15.10
CA ASP A 62 4.83 -3.33 14.41
C ASP A 62 5.08 -4.80 14.02
N GLU A 63 6.32 -5.31 14.17
CA GLU A 63 6.69 -6.65 13.69
C GLU A 63 5.89 -7.76 14.39
N HIS A 64 5.65 -7.58 15.69
CA HIS A 64 4.86 -8.52 16.50
C HIS A 64 3.37 -8.54 16.15
N MET A 65 2.87 -7.54 15.41
CA MET A 65 1.45 -7.46 15.06
C MET A 65 1.10 -8.35 13.88
N LYS A 66 -0.10 -8.94 13.91
CA LYS A 66 -0.68 -9.62 12.74
C LYS A 66 -0.84 -8.63 11.56
N VAL A 67 -0.62 -9.09 10.32
CA VAL A 67 -0.69 -8.25 9.10
C VAL A 67 -2.02 -7.50 9.00
N GLN A 68 -3.12 -8.20 9.28
CA GLN A 68 -4.45 -7.60 9.28
C GLN A 68 -4.56 -6.46 10.30
N GLN A 69 -4.13 -6.69 11.55
CA GLN A 69 -4.19 -5.69 12.61
C GLN A 69 -3.38 -4.44 12.26
N TYR A 70 -2.13 -4.61 11.79
CA TYR A 70 -1.31 -3.50 11.33
C TYR A 70 -2.00 -2.70 10.22
N LYS A 71 -2.55 -3.37 9.20
CA LYS A 71 -3.22 -2.67 8.09
C LYS A 71 -4.51 -1.97 8.53
N CYS A 72 -5.26 -2.54 9.48
CA CYS A 72 -6.38 -1.85 10.13
C CYS A 72 -5.92 -0.57 10.83
N GLU A 73 -4.85 -0.62 11.62
CA GLU A 73 -4.31 0.56 12.32
C GLU A 73 -3.82 1.63 11.35
N GLN A 74 -3.15 1.26 10.26
CA GLN A 74 -2.78 2.23 9.22
C GLN A 74 -4.02 2.88 8.59
N ARG A 75 -5.08 2.10 8.32
CA ARG A 75 -6.35 2.66 7.81
C ARG A 75 -7.01 3.59 8.83
N LYS A 76 -7.00 3.26 10.13
CA LYS A 76 -7.48 4.14 11.21
C LYS A 76 -6.71 5.45 11.23
N ARG A 77 -5.39 5.42 11.15
CA ARG A 77 -4.54 6.61 11.09
C ARG A 77 -4.89 7.50 9.91
N LEU A 78 -5.13 6.93 8.73
CA LEU A 78 -5.57 7.68 7.56
C LEU A 78 -6.92 8.38 7.79
N VAL A 79 -7.90 7.66 8.35
CA VAL A 79 -9.22 8.24 8.67
C VAL A 79 -9.10 9.36 9.72
N ASN A 80 -8.32 9.14 10.77
CA ASN A 80 -8.09 10.14 11.82
C ASN A 80 -7.38 11.40 11.29
N ASN A 81 -6.55 11.25 10.25
CA ASN A 81 -5.93 12.38 9.54
C ASN A 81 -6.88 13.07 8.55
N GLY A 82 -8.17 12.76 8.57
CA GLY A 82 -9.20 13.40 7.75
C GLY A 82 -9.41 12.77 6.37
N TYR A 83 -8.73 11.66 6.05
CA TYR A 83 -8.91 11.00 4.76
C TYR A 83 -10.15 10.10 4.73
N ARG A 84 -10.87 10.13 3.60
CA ARG A 84 -11.93 9.16 3.32
C ARG A 84 -11.40 8.05 2.40
N ILE A 85 -11.43 6.81 2.89
CA ILE A 85 -10.96 5.65 2.13
C ILE A 85 -12.04 5.21 1.13
N TRP A 86 -11.82 5.47 -0.15
CA TRP A 86 -12.74 5.08 -1.23
C TRP A 86 -12.55 3.63 -1.68
N GLY A 87 -11.29 3.20 -1.80
CA GLY A 87 -10.91 1.89 -2.33
C GLY A 87 -9.79 1.25 -1.53
N ILE A 88 -9.83 -0.07 -1.38
CA ILE A 88 -8.67 -0.87 -0.96
C ILE A 88 -8.41 -1.90 -2.05
N LEU A 89 -7.19 -1.91 -2.57
CA LEU A 89 -6.69 -2.93 -3.48
C LEU A 89 -5.68 -3.79 -2.71
N GLY A 90 -5.85 -5.11 -2.73
CA GLY A 90 -4.96 -6.02 -2.05
C GLY A 90 -5.03 -7.42 -2.63
N ASP A 91 -3.95 -8.15 -2.56
CA ASP A 91 -3.80 -9.52 -3.05
C ASP A 91 -4.08 -10.57 -1.98
N GLN A 92 -4.28 -10.16 -0.73
CA GLN A 92 -4.56 -11.03 0.41
C GLN A 92 -5.77 -10.52 1.19
N TRP A 93 -6.60 -11.42 1.71
CA TRP A 93 -7.77 -11.03 2.52
C TRP A 93 -7.38 -10.26 3.79
N SER A 94 -6.24 -10.60 4.38
CA SER A 94 -5.66 -9.86 5.51
C SER A 94 -5.35 -8.40 5.19
N SER A 95 -5.16 -8.05 3.91
CA SER A 95 -4.95 -6.67 3.46
C SER A 95 -6.24 -5.85 3.39
N ILE A 96 -7.36 -6.52 3.19
CA ILE A 96 -8.66 -5.90 2.89
C ILE A 96 -9.57 -5.91 4.13
N GLN A 97 -9.61 -7.03 4.85
CA GLN A 97 -10.54 -7.25 5.95
C GLN A 97 -10.20 -6.40 7.19
N GLY A 98 -11.23 -6.13 7.99
CA GLY A 98 -11.16 -5.37 9.24
C GLY A 98 -11.46 -3.87 9.07
N LEU A 99 -11.58 -3.17 10.21
CA LEU A 99 -12.02 -1.78 10.26
C LEU A 99 -10.84 -0.79 10.34
N PRO A 100 -10.98 0.43 9.78
CA PRO A 100 -12.10 0.91 8.97
C PRO A 100 -12.06 0.30 7.57
N THR A 101 -13.23 0.10 6.98
CA THR A 101 -13.41 -0.41 5.62
C THR A 101 -13.41 0.73 4.61
N ALA A 102 -13.34 0.37 3.32
CA ALA A 102 -13.51 1.29 2.21
C ALA A 102 -14.87 1.09 1.53
N LYS A 103 -15.29 2.08 0.74
CA LYS A 103 -16.55 1.99 -0.04
C LYS A 103 -16.51 0.81 -1.03
N ARG A 104 -15.34 0.53 -1.61
CA ARG A 104 -15.10 -0.62 -2.48
C ARG A 104 -13.79 -1.31 -2.11
N THR A 105 -13.73 -2.61 -2.30
CA THR A 105 -12.52 -3.40 -2.09
C THR A 105 -12.32 -4.33 -3.27
N PHE A 106 -11.05 -4.53 -3.66
CA PHE A 106 -10.66 -5.31 -4.82
C PHE A 106 -9.60 -6.31 -4.39
N LYS A 107 -9.95 -7.61 -4.47
CA LYS A 107 -9.03 -8.72 -4.19
C LYS A 107 -8.35 -9.14 -5.49
N TRP A 108 -7.05 -8.91 -5.56
CA TRP A 108 -6.23 -9.44 -6.64
C TRP A 108 -5.97 -10.94 -6.42
N PRO A 109 -5.98 -11.79 -7.47
CA PRO A 109 -5.59 -13.19 -7.34
C PRO A 109 -4.11 -13.31 -6.94
N ASN A 110 -3.84 -14.13 -5.93
CA ASN A 110 -2.51 -14.51 -5.46
C ASN A 110 -2.61 -15.93 -4.94
#